data_AF-A0A1C6N0I8-F1
#
_entry.id   AF-A0A1C6N0I8-F1
#
_cell.length_a   1.000
_cell.length_b   1.000
_cell.length_c   1.000
_cell.angle_alpha   90.00
_cell.angle_beta   90.00
_cell.angle_gamma   90.00
#
_symmetry.space_group_name_H-M   'P 1'
#
loop_
_entity.id
_entity.type
_entity.pdbx_description
1 polymer ?
#
loop_
_entity_poly.entity_id
_entity_poly.type
_entity_poly.pdbx_seq_one_letter_code
_entity_poly.pdbx_strand_id
1 'polypeptide(L)'
;MTSTATRRPLRPLDRLDFTVSGPPQLTEAVARHLRLLGARGEETGGGDRAGRIALDGDGPGPVGATVAWADPASGLVDEATVQAATGVMAVHGRREGSPRGLAVDYTASATAVIAVQGLLAGLIGRARGTASPHITARADRAGLLAVSQYLAAAGADEGEPTELAPGGPPFTSAEGVLFELETLEPAAWAVFWRALDAPADALRAGWRPFQFRYATACAPFPEALHAVTRAHPLPRIRRAAAESGAEICVLRTLAERAAEDDGAAPWSLRPLTDRPTPGSSRSRAAPTSAGPLAGLTVLEAGRRIQAPLAAHLLGLLGAEVIRIEPPGGDPLRGMPPACSGISARWLALNRGKKAVEIDIKAAGDRRRLREMAAEADVFLHNWAPGKAAQLGLDAEDFAEVNPALVYAYTSGWAGRVQGAPMGTDFMVQARTGVGEAVRPEGEAPAPSLMTLLDVLGGLQGTEAVLAGLLSRERTGDGVRVDSSLLGAADTLTGPALRRAACGRNARRSAGFRHPLPTADGWIAPSDESAAAAASYDLRALSTSDALARLAERGLTATRVTTDLSTLHHDARLPGAVSRDAHGAPAVPDPWSFA
;
A
#
# COMPACT_ATOMS: atom_id res chain seq x y z
N MET A 1 28.33 20.90 12.05
CA MET A 1 28.54 19.66 12.84
C MET A 1 27.67 19.75 14.07
N THR A 2 26.42 19.30 13.95
CA THR A 2 25.45 19.24 15.03
C THR A 2 25.37 17.79 15.50
N SER A 3 25.63 17.59 16.80
CA SER A 3 25.57 16.30 17.47
C SER A 3 24.19 15.67 17.30
N THR A 4 24.10 14.56 16.56
CA THR A 4 22.92 13.70 16.52
C THR A 4 22.82 12.94 17.83
N ALA A 5 22.31 13.60 18.88
CA ALA A 5 21.78 12.90 20.03
C ALA A 5 20.69 11.95 19.51
N THR A 6 20.96 10.66 19.53
CA THR A 6 20.03 9.61 19.11
C THR A 6 18.80 9.64 20.01
N ARG A 7 17.77 10.39 19.61
CA ARG A 7 16.47 10.46 20.30
C ARG A 7 15.88 9.06 20.35
N ARG A 8 15.48 8.61 21.54
CA ARG A 8 14.84 7.31 21.74
C ARG A 8 13.49 7.32 21.00
N PRO A 9 13.20 6.30 20.16
CA PRO A 9 11.92 6.24 19.46
C PRO A 9 10.75 6.12 20.44
N LEU A 10 9.64 6.79 20.15
CA LEU A 10 8.42 6.66 20.94
C LEU A 10 7.83 5.25 20.79
N ARG A 11 7.35 4.70 21.90
CA ARG A 11 6.81 3.33 21.99
C ARG A 11 5.43 3.37 22.62
N PRO A 12 4.37 3.64 21.83
CA PRO A 12 3.03 3.88 22.36
C PRO A 12 2.37 2.65 23.00
N LEU A 13 2.96 1.45 22.89
CA LEU A 13 2.47 0.23 23.52
C LEU A 13 3.42 -0.33 24.60
N ASP A 14 4.41 0.43 25.07
CA ASP A 14 5.45 -0.02 26.02
C ASP A 14 4.97 -0.57 27.37
N ARG A 15 3.71 -0.31 27.74
CA ARG A 15 3.05 -0.78 28.97
C ARG A 15 1.97 -1.85 28.73
N LEU A 16 1.87 -2.34 27.51
CA LEU A 16 0.91 -3.35 27.13
C LEU A 16 1.60 -4.67 26.81
N ASP A 17 0.92 -5.75 27.17
CA ASP A 17 1.25 -7.10 26.80
C ASP A 17 0.30 -7.59 25.70
N PHE A 18 0.79 -8.46 24.82
CA PHE A 18 -0.01 -9.08 23.78
C PHE A 18 0.10 -10.60 23.82
N THR A 19 -0.98 -11.24 23.37
CA THR A 19 -0.99 -12.65 22.98
C THR A 19 -1.47 -12.75 21.54
N VAL A 20 -0.82 -13.60 20.75
CA VAL A 20 -1.17 -13.83 19.35
C VAL A 20 -1.20 -15.33 19.09
N SER A 21 -2.28 -15.84 18.52
CA SER A 21 -2.43 -17.24 18.12
C SER A 21 -3.03 -17.37 16.72
N GLY A 22 -2.88 -18.55 16.09
CA GLY A 22 -3.43 -18.87 14.77
C GLY A 22 -2.37 -18.91 13.65
N PRO A 23 -2.77 -18.76 12.37
CA PRO A 23 -1.91 -19.07 11.23
C PRO A 23 -0.79 -18.01 11.07
N PRO A 24 0.50 -18.41 11.10
CA PRO A 24 1.63 -17.48 11.06
C PRO A 24 1.61 -16.50 9.88
N GLN A 25 1.06 -16.91 8.73
CA GLN A 25 0.90 -16.05 7.55
C GLN A 25 0.12 -14.77 7.87
N LEU A 26 -0.91 -14.84 8.72
CA LEU A 26 -1.74 -13.69 9.10
C LEU A 26 -1.26 -13.01 10.39
N THR A 27 -0.52 -13.71 11.25
CA THR A 27 -0.28 -13.29 12.64
C THR A 27 1.15 -12.85 12.93
N GLU A 28 2.16 -13.37 12.22
CA GLU A 28 3.58 -13.06 12.49
C GLU A 28 3.88 -11.57 12.30
N ALA A 29 3.34 -10.97 11.23
CA ALA A 29 3.50 -9.54 10.96
C ALA A 29 2.79 -8.67 12.00
N VAL A 30 1.64 -9.11 12.55
CA VAL A 30 0.94 -8.42 13.64
C VAL A 30 1.82 -8.39 14.89
N ALA A 31 2.29 -9.56 15.35
CA ALA A 31 3.16 -9.67 16.52
C ALA A 31 4.44 -8.82 16.36
N ARG A 32 5.05 -8.83 15.18
CA ARG A 32 6.22 -8.00 14.87
C ARG A 32 5.92 -6.50 15.02
N HIS A 33 4.83 -6.01 14.45
CA HIS A 33 4.47 -4.59 14.53
C HIS A 33 4.13 -4.16 15.96
N LEU A 34 3.41 -4.99 16.72
CA LEU A 34 3.14 -4.75 18.14
C LEU A 34 4.44 -4.63 18.96
N ARG A 35 5.42 -5.51 18.73
CA ARG A 35 6.76 -5.42 19.36
C ARG A 35 7.49 -4.14 18.98
N LEU A 36 7.47 -3.75 17.70
CA LEU A 36 8.10 -2.51 17.23
C LEU A 36 7.48 -1.27 17.90
N LEU A 37 6.16 -1.29 18.15
CA LEU A 37 5.43 -0.25 18.89
C LEU A 37 5.66 -0.30 20.41
N GLY A 38 6.33 -1.33 20.91
CA GLY A 38 6.77 -1.46 22.30
C GLY A 38 6.05 -2.51 23.14
N ALA A 39 4.99 -3.14 22.62
CA ALA A 39 4.26 -4.16 23.36
C ALA A 39 5.14 -5.40 23.59
N ARG A 40 4.94 -6.07 24.72
CA ARG A 40 5.64 -7.31 25.08
C ARG A 40 4.69 -8.47 24.89
N GLY A 41 5.17 -9.65 24.54
CA GLY A 41 4.25 -10.74 24.29
C GLY A 41 4.82 -11.87 23.47
N GLU A 42 4.09 -12.97 23.51
CA GLU A 42 4.46 -14.23 22.88
C GLU A 42 3.40 -14.67 21.89
N GLU A 43 3.85 -15.42 20.90
CA GLU A 43 3.00 -16.10 19.94
C GLU A 43 2.69 -17.50 20.49
N THR A 44 1.43 -17.75 20.80
CA THR A 44 0.96 -19.06 21.24
C THR A 44 0.58 -19.84 19.98
N GLY A 45 1.44 -20.77 19.56
CA GLY A 45 1.20 -21.59 18.38
C GLY A 45 -0.20 -22.24 18.42
N GLY A 46 -0.87 -22.30 17.27
CA GLY A 46 -2.22 -22.84 17.17
C GLY A 46 -2.64 -23.19 15.75
N GLY A 47 -3.45 -24.24 15.60
CA GLY A 47 -3.96 -24.75 14.32
C GLY A 47 -5.32 -24.19 13.90
N ASP A 48 -5.75 -23.06 14.47
CA ASP A 48 -7.00 -22.39 14.07
C ASP A 48 -6.82 -21.74 12.68
N ARG A 49 -7.88 -21.70 11.88
CA ARG A 49 -7.89 -21.06 10.55
C ARG A 49 -7.95 -19.53 10.64
N ALA A 50 -8.34 -19.00 11.79
CA ALA A 50 -8.31 -17.58 12.11
C ALA A 50 -7.27 -17.29 13.20
N GLY A 51 -6.65 -16.11 13.12
CA GLY A 51 -5.77 -15.61 14.17
C GLY A 51 -6.51 -14.80 15.21
N ARG A 52 -6.09 -14.90 16.47
CA ARG A 52 -6.62 -14.13 17.59
C ARG A 52 -5.51 -13.34 18.24
N ILE A 53 -5.78 -12.07 18.49
CA ILE A 53 -4.86 -11.14 19.12
C ILE A 53 -5.58 -10.52 20.31
N ALA A 54 -4.92 -10.44 21.45
CA ALA A 54 -5.37 -9.66 22.59
C ALA A 54 -4.23 -8.75 23.04
N LEU A 55 -4.56 -7.49 23.33
CA LEU A 55 -3.70 -6.50 23.97
C LEU A 55 -4.33 -6.10 25.30
N ASP A 56 -3.55 -6.17 26.38
CA ASP A 56 -3.98 -5.78 27.73
C ASP A 56 -2.80 -5.19 28.52
N GLY A 57 -3.05 -4.58 29.68
CA GLY A 57 -2.01 -4.03 30.55
C GLY A 57 -2.36 -2.66 31.14
N ASP A 58 -1.34 -1.88 31.48
CA ASP A 58 -1.51 -0.52 32.05
C ASP A 58 -1.87 0.48 30.93
N GLY A 59 -3.17 0.71 30.74
CA GLY A 59 -3.70 1.55 29.68
C GLY A 59 -5.23 1.68 29.71
N PRO A 60 -5.87 2.10 28.59
CA PRO A 60 -7.32 2.34 28.53
C PRO A 60 -8.19 1.06 28.63
N GLY A 61 -7.56 -0.09 28.87
CA GLY A 61 -8.13 -1.43 29.04
C GLY A 61 -8.02 -2.31 27.79
N PRO A 62 -8.45 -3.58 27.87
CA PRO A 62 -8.13 -4.59 26.86
C PRO A 62 -8.79 -4.34 25.51
N VAL A 63 -8.08 -4.67 24.43
CA VAL A 63 -8.63 -4.72 23.07
C VAL A 63 -8.23 -6.02 22.38
N GLY A 64 -9.14 -6.60 21.62
CA GLY A 64 -8.93 -7.85 20.88
C GLY A 64 -9.05 -7.67 19.38
N ALA A 65 -8.42 -8.54 18.61
CA ALA A 65 -8.65 -8.65 17.18
C ALA A 65 -8.73 -10.10 16.71
N THR A 66 -9.57 -10.34 15.70
CA THR A 66 -9.58 -11.56 14.89
C THR A 66 -9.06 -11.24 13.49
N VAL A 67 -8.10 -12.02 13.00
CA VAL A 67 -7.64 -11.98 11.62
C VAL A 67 -8.06 -13.26 10.90
N ALA A 68 -8.60 -13.14 9.69
CA ALA A 68 -9.01 -14.29 8.89
C ALA A 68 -8.78 -14.06 7.40
N TRP A 69 -8.78 -15.12 6.59
CA TRP A 69 -8.66 -14.99 5.14
C TRP A 69 -9.89 -14.33 4.52
N ALA A 70 -11.09 -14.77 4.91
CA ALA A 70 -12.35 -14.25 4.45
C ALA A 70 -13.49 -14.71 5.39
N ASP A 71 -14.74 -14.47 5.00
CA ASP A 71 -15.88 -15.14 5.63
C ASP A 71 -15.74 -16.68 5.48
N PRO A 72 -15.99 -17.49 6.53
CA PRO A 72 -15.87 -18.94 6.45
C PRO A 72 -16.68 -19.59 5.32
N ALA A 73 -17.82 -19.01 4.93
CA ALA A 73 -18.67 -19.53 3.85
C ALA A 73 -18.12 -19.24 2.44
N SER A 74 -17.10 -18.37 2.31
CA SER A 74 -16.53 -17.98 1.01
C SER A 74 -15.68 -19.07 0.33
N GLY A 75 -15.19 -20.04 1.11
CA GLY A 75 -14.23 -21.04 0.64
C GLY A 75 -12.82 -20.50 0.35
N LEU A 76 -12.53 -19.25 0.72
CA LEU A 76 -11.18 -18.67 0.61
C LEU A 76 -10.39 -19.04 1.86
N VAL A 77 -9.25 -19.72 1.68
CA VAL A 77 -8.55 -20.41 2.77
C VAL A 77 -7.10 -19.95 2.95
N ASP A 78 -6.56 -19.19 2.00
CA ASP A 78 -5.18 -18.75 1.98
C ASP A 78 -4.95 -17.56 1.03
N GLU A 79 -3.69 -17.14 0.93
CA GLU A 79 -3.25 -16.02 0.08
C GLU A 79 -3.55 -16.27 -1.41
N ALA A 80 -3.34 -17.48 -1.92
CA ALA A 80 -3.60 -17.80 -3.33
C ALA A 80 -5.08 -17.64 -3.68
N THR A 81 -5.96 -18.22 -2.86
CA THR A 81 -7.41 -18.16 -3.07
C THR A 81 -7.94 -16.74 -2.89
N VAL A 82 -7.42 -15.96 -1.93
CA VAL A 82 -7.80 -14.55 -1.74
C VAL A 82 -7.32 -13.68 -2.91
N GLN A 83 -6.08 -13.82 -3.38
CA GLN A 83 -5.59 -13.06 -4.53
C GLN A 83 -6.43 -13.34 -5.79
N ALA A 84 -6.86 -14.59 -5.98
CA ALA A 84 -7.68 -15.01 -7.10
C ALA A 84 -9.09 -14.39 -7.04
N ALA A 85 -9.75 -14.46 -5.89
CA ALA A 85 -11.12 -13.98 -5.72
C ALA A 85 -11.22 -12.45 -5.78
N THR A 86 -10.23 -11.74 -5.23
CA THR A 86 -10.24 -10.27 -5.13
C THR A 86 -9.78 -9.56 -6.41
N GLY A 87 -9.36 -10.30 -7.44
CA GLY A 87 -8.88 -9.73 -8.71
C GLY A 87 -7.40 -9.30 -8.69
N VAL A 88 -6.68 -9.47 -7.58
CA VAL A 88 -5.24 -9.19 -7.49
C VAL A 88 -4.48 -9.94 -8.59
N MET A 89 -4.80 -11.22 -8.82
CA MET A 89 -4.13 -12.01 -9.86
C MET A 89 -4.38 -11.46 -11.27
N ALA A 90 -5.59 -10.97 -11.53
CA ALA A 90 -5.95 -10.41 -12.82
C ALA A 90 -5.22 -9.09 -13.07
N VAL A 91 -5.17 -8.20 -12.07
CA VAL A 91 -4.48 -6.91 -12.20
C VAL A 91 -2.96 -7.10 -12.30
N HIS A 92 -2.36 -7.95 -11.45
CA HIS A 92 -0.92 -8.24 -11.51
C HIS A 92 -0.51 -8.81 -12.87
N GLY A 93 -1.32 -9.74 -13.40
CA GLY A 93 -1.08 -10.42 -14.66
C GLY A 93 -1.35 -9.60 -15.93
N ARG A 94 -1.87 -8.36 -15.83
CA ARG A 94 -2.12 -7.51 -17.01
C ARG A 94 -0.85 -7.29 -17.85
N ARG A 95 0.31 -7.21 -17.21
CA ARG A 95 1.62 -7.12 -17.88
C ARG A 95 1.90 -8.32 -18.78
N GLU A 96 1.49 -9.52 -18.38
CA GLU A 96 1.73 -10.77 -19.11
C GLU A 96 0.57 -11.15 -20.05
N GLY A 97 -0.60 -10.53 -19.89
CA GLY A 97 -1.80 -10.83 -20.68
C GLY A 97 -2.62 -12.01 -20.19
N SER A 98 -2.25 -12.60 -19.05
CA SER A 98 -3.02 -13.64 -18.37
C SER A 98 -2.92 -13.48 -16.86
N PRO A 99 -3.91 -13.96 -16.08
CA PRO A 99 -3.88 -13.82 -14.62
C PRO A 99 -2.65 -14.50 -14.01
N ARG A 100 -2.09 -13.87 -12.99
CA ARG A 100 -0.85 -14.31 -12.35
C ARG A 100 -0.83 -13.98 -10.87
N GLY A 101 -0.48 -14.93 -10.02
CA GLY A 101 -0.30 -14.69 -8.58
C GLY A 101 0.96 -13.91 -8.25
N LEU A 102 0.88 -13.10 -7.19
CA LEU A 102 2.07 -12.54 -6.54
C LEU A 102 2.72 -13.63 -5.70
N ALA A 103 4.01 -13.90 -5.92
CA ALA A 103 4.77 -14.89 -5.14
C ALA A 103 5.14 -14.42 -3.71
N VAL A 104 4.50 -13.36 -3.23
CA VAL A 104 4.63 -12.78 -1.87
C VAL A 104 3.29 -12.83 -1.16
N ASP A 105 3.32 -12.81 0.18
CA ASP A 105 2.13 -12.84 1.04
C ASP A 105 1.55 -11.42 1.20
N TYR A 106 1.10 -10.84 0.09
CA TYR A 106 0.68 -9.44 0.01
C TYR A 106 -0.62 -9.17 0.78
N THR A 107 -1.67 -9.95 0.55
CA THR A 107 -2.97 -9.75 1.22
C THR A 107 -2.85 -10.00 2.70
N ALA A 108 -2.10 -11.03 3.10
CA ALA A 108 -1.78 -11.32 4.49
C ALA A 108 -0.99 -10.19 5.17
N SER A 109 0.04 -9.65 4.51
CA SER A 109 0.82 -8.51 5.02
C SER A 109 -0.04 -7.27 5.21
N ALA A 110 -0.92 -6.98 4.23
CA ALA A 110 -1.88 -5.88 4.33
C ALA A 110 -2.89 -6.11 5.47
N THR A 111 -3.42 -7.34 5.63
CA THR A 111 -4.32 -7.69 6.75
C THR A 111 -3.66 -7.52 8.10
N ALA A 112 -2.39 -7.88 8.24
CA ALA A 112 -1.67 -7.70 9.49
C ALA A 112 -1.56 -6.21 9.88
N VAL A 113 -1.20 -5.35 8.91
CA VAL A 113 -1.15 -3.90 9.12
C VAL A 113 -2.54 -3.36 9.47
N ILE A 114 -3.58 -3.79 8.76
CA ILE A 114 -4.98 -3.46 9.06
C ILE A 114 -5.32 -3.88 10.49
N ALA A 115 -5.02 -5.10 10.92
CA ALA A 115 -5.33 -5.56 12.28
C ALA A 115 -4.68 -4.67 13.36
N VAL A 116 -3.43 -4.27 13.16
CA VAL A 116 -2.73 -3.33 14.07
C VAL A 116 -3.38 -1.95 14.07
N GLN A 117 -3.78 -1.43 12.91
CA GLN A 117 -4.55 -0.18 12.84
C GLN A 117 -5.84 -0.25 13.67
N GLY A 118 -6.59 -1.35 13.54
CA GLY A 118 -7.83 -1.55 14.28
C GLY A 118 -7.61 -1.61 15.79
N LEU A 119 -6.57 -2.32 16.25
CA LEU A 119 -6.17 -2.37 17.66
C LEU A 119 -5.78 -0.99 18.20
N LEU A 120 -4.96 -0.22 17.45
CA LEU A 120 -4.58 1.14 17.82
C LEU A 120 -5.79 2.07 17.88
N ALA A 121 -6.67 2.00 16.88
CA ALA A 121 -7.91 2.77 16.85
C ALA A 121 -8.84 2.40 18.01
N GLY A 122 -8.93 1.12 18.36
CA GLY A 122 -9.67 0.64 19.54
C GLY A 122 -9.12 1.23 20.83
N LEU A 123 -7.79 1.24 21.03
CA LEU A 123 -7.15 1.85 22.20
C LEU A 123 -7.41 3.36 22.28
N ILE A 124 -7.33 4.08 21.16
CA ILE A 124 -7.67 5.51 21.08
C ILE A 124 -9.14 5.72 21.45
N GLY A 125 -10.04 4.91 20.88
CA GLY A 125 -11.47 4.94 21.19
C GLY A 125 -11.75 4.77 22.68
N ARG A 126 -11.14 3.74 23.29
CA ARG A 126 -11.26 3.48 24.74
C ARG A 126 -10.71 4.63 25.58
N ALA A 127 -9.55 5.19 25.23
CA ALA A 127 -8.98 6.34 25.92
C ALA A 127 -9.91 7.57 25.87
N ARG A 128 -10.77 7.65 24.85
CA ARG A 128 -11.73 8.73 24.62
C ARG A 128 -13.17 8.36 25.02
N GLY A 129 -13.37 7.22 25.66
CA GLY A 129 -14.66 6.79 26.21
C GLY A 129 -15.60 6.04 25.27
N THR A 130 -15.14 5.54 24.11
CA THR A 130 -15.92 4.59 23.29
C THR A 130 -15.71 3.15 23.75
N ALA A 131 -16.73 2.31 23.53
CA ALA A 131 -16.80 0.99 24.14
C ALA A 131 -16.19 -0.17 23.33
N SER A 132 -15.78 0.00 22.07
CA SER A 132 -15.47 -1.14 21.17
C SER A 132 -14.31 -2.02 21.65
N PRO A 133 -14.57 -3.27 22.11
CA PRO A 133 -13.53 -4.14 22.62
C PRO A 133 -12.89 -5.05 21.56
N HIS A 134 -13.56 -5.34 20.42
CA HIS A 134 -13.09 -6.35 19.48
C HIS A 134 -13.13 -5.91 18.01
N ILE A 135 -12.04 -6.20 17.29
CA ILE A 135 -11.85 -5.86 15.88
C ILE A 135 -11.84 -7.13 15.04
N THR A 136 -12.43 -7.11 13.86
CA THR A 136 -12.16 -8.13 12.84
C THR A 136 -11.50 -7.50 11.62
N ALA A 137 -10.41 -8.11 11.14
CA ALA A 137 -9.73 -7.76 9.90
C ALA A 137 -9.63 -8.99 9.00
N ARG A 138 -9.87 -8.83 7.70
CA ARG A 138 -9.88 -9.95 6.76
C ARG A 138 -9.06 -9.71 5.50
N ALA A 139 -8.47 -10.77 4.95
CA ALA A 139 -7.61 -10.70 3.77
C ALA A 139 -8.37 -10.45 2.46
N ASP A 140 -9.62 -10.89 2.35
CA ASP A 140 -10.52 -10.52 1.26
C ASP A 140 -10.70 -9.00 1.15
N ARG A 141 -10.86 -8.31 2.29
CA ARG A 141 -10.97 -6.85 2.36
C ARG A 141 -9.65 -6.15 2.02
N ALA A 142 -8.53 -6.70 2.51
CA ALA A 142 -7.20 -6.19 2.16
C ALA A 142 -6.89 -6.34 0.66
N GLY A 143 -7.26 -7.47 0.06
CA GLY A 143 -7.11 -7.71 -1.38
C GLY A 143 -7.98 -6.80 -2.23
N LEU A 144 -9.23 -6.55 -1.83
CA LEU A 144 -10.10 -5.58 -2.51
C LEU A 144 -9.57 -4.15 -2.41
N LEU A 145 -9.05 -3.74 -1.25
CA LEU A 145 -8.38 -2.44 -1.11
C LEU A 145 -7.17 -2.31 -2.03
N ALA A 146 -6.39 -3.39 -2.18
CA ALA A 146 -5.24 -3.44 -3.09
C ALA A 146 -5.60 -3.17 -4.54
N VAL A 147 -6.81 -3.56 -4.96
CA VAL A 147 -7.29 -3.35 -6.32
C VAL A 147 -8.32 -2.23 -6.45
N SER A 148 -8.63 -1.51 -5.37
CA SER A 148 -9.76 -0.58 -5.29
C SER A 148 -9.81 0.45 -6.41
N GLN A 149 -8.69 1.05 -6.79
CA GLN A 149 -8.64 2.01 -7.90
C GLN A 149 -8.91 1.36 -9.28
N TYR A 150 -8.47 0.10 -9.47
CA TYR A 150 -8.70 -0.64 -10.71
C TYR A 150 -10.13 -1.15 -10.79
N LEU A 151 -10.69 -1.56 -9.64
CA LEU A 151 -12.10 -1.93 -9.50
C LEU A 151 -13.00 -0.73 -9.77
N ALA A 152 -12.70 0.43 -9.19
CA ALA A 152 -13.46 1.65 -9.44
C ALA A 152 -13.42 2.03 -10.93
N ALA A 153 -12.24 1.96 -11.56
CA ALA A 153 -12.11 2.22 -12.99
C ALA A 153 -12.88 1.20 -13.86
N ALA A 154 -12.88 -0.09 -13.50
CA ALA A 154 -13.60 -1.13 -14.23
C ALA A 154 -15.13 -1.01 -14.13
N GLY A 155 -15.65 -0.39 -13.05
CA GLY A 155 -17.08 -0.14 -12.88
C GLY A 155 -17.52 1.28 -13.18
N ALA A 156 -16.67 2.06 -13.86
CA ALA A 156 -16.97 3.44 -14.25
C ALA A 156 -17.87 3.53 -15.49
N ASP A 157 -18.52 4.68 -15.67
CA ASP A 157 -19.42 4.92 -16.81
C ASP A 157 -18.64 5.14 -18.11
N GLU A 158 -17.43 5.69 -17.98
CA GLU A 158 -16.50 5.94 -19.08
C GLU A 158 -15.50 4.79 -19.27
N GLY A 159 -14.98 4.65 -20.50
CA GLY A 159 -13.91 3.71 -20.80
C GLY A 159 -12.52 4.20 -20.37
N GLU A 160 -11.60 3.25 -20.21
CA GLU A 160 -10.20 3.59 -19.92
C GLU A 160 -9.56 4.44 -21.02
N PRO A 161 -8.76 5.46 -20.67
CA PRO A 161 -8.15 6.36 -21.64
C PRO A 161 -6.97 5.75 -22.38
N THR A 162 -6.53 4.56 -21.99
CA THR A 162 -5.44 3.82 -22.64
C THR A 162 -5.83 2.37 -22.78
N GLU A 163 -5.31 1.74 -23.82
CA GLU A 163 -5.50 0.31 -24.04
C GLU A 163 -4.94 -0.50 -22.86
N LEU A 164 -5.74 -1.47 -22.39
CA LEU A 164 -5.31 -2.46 -21.42
C LEU A 164 -4.70 -3.66 -22.17
N ALA A 165 -3.43 -3.54 -22.53
CA ALA A 165 -2.69 -4.59 -23.24
C ALA A 165 -1.38 -4.94 -22.51
N PRO A 166 -0.85 -6.16 -22.75
CA PRO A 166 0.39 -6.63 -22.10
C PRO A 166 1.60 -5.76 -22.42
N GLY A 167 2.61 -5.85 -21.55
CA GLY A 167 3.89 -5.16 -21.70
C GLY A 167 4.17 -4.10 -20.65
N GLY A 168 5.36 -3.53 -20.76
CA GLY A 168 5.87 -2.50 -19.86
C GLY A 168 7.29 -2.82 -19.39
N PRO A 169 7.81 -2.03 -18.43
CA PRO A 169 9.13 -2.26 -17.87
C PRO A 169 9.17 -3.59 -17.04
N PRO A 170 10.36 -4.05 -16.62
CA PRO A 170 11.68 -3.42 -16.75
C PRO A 170 12.22 -3.41 -18.18
N PHE A 171 13.14 -2.48 -18.44
CA PHE A 171 13.98 -2.47 -19.63
C PHE A 171 15.26 -3.28 -19.39
N THR A 172 15.98 -3.60 -20.46
CA THR A 172 17.22 -4.40 -20.39
C THR A 172 18.33 -3.67 -21.15
N SER A 173 19.50 -3.50 -20.53
CA SER A 173 20.67 -2.94 -21.23
C SER A 173 21.34 -3.97 -22.15
N ALA A 174 22.33 -3.53 -22.93
CA ALA A 174 23.13 -4.43 -23.79
C ALA A 174 23.84 -5.55 -23.03
N GLU A 175 24.19 -5.32 -21.77
CA GLU A 175 24.84 -6.30 -20.89
C GLU A 175 23.83 -7.21 -20.16
N GLY A 176 22.53 -7.08 -20.44
CA GLY A 176 21.49 -7.87 -19.79
C GLY A 176 21.04 -7.33 -18.43
N VAL A 177 21.44 -6.10 -18.05
CA VAL A 177 21.04 -5.50 -16.77
C VAL A 177 19.60 -5.00 -16.85
N LEU A 178 18.75 -5.49 -15.95
CA LEU A 178 17.37 -5.05 -15.83
C LEU A 178 17.27 -3.72 -15.06
N PHE A 179 16.47 -2.78 -15.55
CA PHE A 179 16.24 -1.51 -14.87
C PHE A 179 14.83 -0.95 -15.10
N GLU A 180 14.37 -0.18 -14.12
CA GLU A 180 13.21 0.70 -14.20
C GLU A 180 13.61 2.10 -14.67
N LEU A 181 12.68 2.78 -15.34
CA LEU A 181 12.78 4.17 -15.76
C LEU A 181 11.65 4.96 -15.09
N GLU A 182 11.97 6.13 -14.55
CA GLU A 182 10.97 7.02 -13.97
C GLU A 182 11.18 8.48 -14.39
N THR A 183 10.07 9.16 -14.66
CA THR A 183 10.03 10.61 -14.84
C THR A 183 8.61 11.13 -14.66
N LEU A 184 8.49 12.34 -14.13
CA LEU A 184 7.21 13.03 -13.96
C LEU A 184 6.91 14.02 -15.08
N GLU A 185 7.89 14.30 -15.94
CA GLU A 185 7.84 15.37 -16.92
C GLU A 185 7.87 14.81 -18.37
N PRO A 186 6.90 15.17 -19.24
CA PRO A 186 6.90 14.72 -20.63
C PRO A 186 8.18 15.12 -21.40
N ALA A 187 8.77 16.26 -21.05
CA ALA A 187 9.99 16.75 -21.67
C ALA A 187 11.19 15.83 -21.36
N ALA A 188 11.34 15.40 -20.10
CA ALA A 188 12.40 14.50 -19.69
C ALA A 188 12.27 13.12 -20.38
N TRP A 189 11.04 12.60 -20.52
CA TRP A 189 10.77 11.41 -21.33
C TRP A 189 11.27 11.56 -22.76
N ALA A 190 10.88 12.64 -23.44
CA ALA A 190 11.27 12.86 -24.83
C ALA A 190 12.79 13.02 -25.01
N VAL A 191 13.47 13.73 -24.10
CA VAL A 191 14.93 13.93 -24.14
C VAL A 191 15.66 12.61 -23.90
N PHE A 192 15.23 11.81 -22.91
CA PHE A 192 15.83 10.50 -22.61
C PHE A 192 15.85 9.58 -23.83
N TRP A 193 14.69 9.40 -24.48
CA TRP A 193 14.57 8.49 -25.61
C TRP A 193 15.29 8.99 -26.86
N ARG A 194 15.34 10.31 -27.10
CA ARG A 194 16.14 10.87 -28.21
C ARG A 194 17.63 10.71 -27.98
N ALA A 195 18.11 10.83 -26.74
CA ALA A 195 19.53 10.61 -26.41
C ALA A 195 19.98 9.16 -26.63
N LEU A 196 19.03 8.22 -26.65
CA LEU A 196 19.24 6.83 -27.02
C LEU A 196 18.82 6.52 -28.47
N ASP A 197 18.66 7.54 -29.31
CA ASP A 197 18.35 7.39 -30.74
C ASP A 197 17.05 6.59 -31.01
N ALA A 198 16.07 6.66 -30.09
CA ALA A 198 14.81 5.95 -30.25
C ALA A 198 13.93 6.56 -31.36
N PRO A 199 13.19 5.73 -32.12
CA PRO A 199 12.26 6.21 -33.14
C PRO A 199 11.24 7.20 -32.57
N ALA A 200 11.00 8.28 -33.32
CA ALA A 200 10.14 9.38 -32.86
C ALA A 200 8.67 8.98 -32.68
N ASP A 201 8.19 8.02 -33.44
CA ASP A 201 6.88 7.39 -33.28
C ASP A 201 6.82 6.52 -32.02
N ALA A 202 7.84 5.71 -31.75
CA ALA A 202 7.91 4.86 -30.57
C ALA A 202 7.90 5.69 -29.27
N LEU A 203 8.71 6.75 -29.17
CA LEU A 203 8.71 7.59 -27.96
C LEU A 203 7.38 8.33 -27.75
N ARG A 204 6.68 8.72 -28.83
CA ARG A 204 5.35 9.35 -28.73
C ARG A 204 4.31 8.34 -28.26
N ALA A 205 4.30 7.15 -28.85
CA ALA A 205 3.37 6.09 -28.52
C ALA A 205 3.58 5.57 -27.08
N GLY A 206 4.81 5.56 -26.57
CA GLY A 206 5.11 5.07 -25.22
C GLY A 206 4.74 6.03 -24.08
N TRP A 207 4.61 7.34 -24.31
CA TRP A 207 4.40 8.31 -23.23
C TRP A 207 3.08 8.09 -22.47
N ARG A 208 1.97 7.91 -23.18
CA ARG A 208 0.65 7.77 -22.55
C ARG A 208 0.54 6.47 -21.74
N PRO A 209 0.91 5.28 -22.26
CA PRO A 209 1.02 4.06 -21.46
C PRO A 209 1.94 4.23 -20.25
N PHE A 210 3.08 4.90 -20.41
CA PHE A 210 4.02 5.13 -19.31
C PHE A 210 3.37 5.98 -18.20
N GLN A 211 2.74 7.10 -18.57
CA GLN A 211 2.08 8.00 -17.62
C GLN A 211 0.95 7.30 -16.84
N PHE A 212 0.18 6.44 -17.51
CA PHE A 212 -0.99 5.76 -16.93
C PHE A 212 -0.68 4.40 -16.31
N ARG A 213 0.56 3.88 -16.37
CA ARG A 213 0.89 2.52 -15.92
C ARG A 213 0.52 2.22 -14.47
N TYR A 214 0.60 3.21 -13.58
CA TYR A 214 0.17 3.07 -12.19
C TYR A 214 -1.36 2.90 -12.06
N ALA A 215 -2.11 3.54 -12.96
CA ALA A 215 -3.55 3.55 -13.00
C ALA A 215 -4.12 2.28 -13.67
N THR A 216 -3.39 1.68 -14.61
CA THR A 216 -3.84 0.51 -15.40
C THR A 216 -3.17 -0.81 -15.04
N ALA A 217 -2.04 -0.78 -14.31
CA ALA A 217 -1.19 -1.94 -14.03
C ALA A 217 -0.69 -2.68 -15.28
N CYS A 218 -0.58 -1.97 -16.40
CA CYS A 218 0.06 -2.41 -17.63
C CYS A 218 0.58 -1.20 -18.39
N ALA A 219 1.55 -1.41 -19.27
CA ALA A 219 2.08 -0.34 -20.10
C ALA A 219 2.52 -0.92 -21.46
N PRO A 220 1.61 -1.09 -22.44
CA PRO A 220 1.95 -1.67 -23.74
C PRO A 220 2.92 -0.76 -24.51
N PHE A 221 4.22 -0.90 -24.23
CA PHE A 221 5.26 -0.12 -24.87
C PHE A 221 5.57 -0.65 -26.27
N PRO A 222 5.89 0.24 -27.22
CA PRO A 222 6.45 -0.20 -28.49
C PRO A 222 7.73 -1.00 -28.27
N GLU A 223 7.85 -2.16 -28.92
CA GLU A 223 9.03 -3.03 -28.82
C GLU A 223 10.34 -2.30 -29.18
N ALA A 224 10.26 -1.28 -30.03
CA ALA A 224 11.38 -0.41 -30.37
C ALA A 224 12.05 0.23 -29.14
N LEU A 225 11.29 0.58 -28.08
CA LEU A 225 11.87 1.14 -26.84
C LEU A 225 12.71 0.10 -26.10
N HIS A 226 12.27 -1.16 -26.07
CA HIS A 226 13.04 -2.27 -25.51
C HIS A 226 14.25 -2.62 -26.39
N ALA A 227 14.10 -2.59 -27.72
CA ALA A 227 15.21 -2.83 -28.64
C ALA A 227 16.33 -1.77 -28.50
N VAL A 228 15.95 -0.49 -28.37
CA VAL A 228 16.88 0.63 -28.17
C VAL A 228 17.68 0.45 -26.88
N THR A 229 17.03 0.12 -25.77
CA THR A 229 17.74 -0.09 -24.50
C THR A 229 18.67 -1.29 -24.55
N ARG A 230 18.28 -2.39 -25.21
CA ARG A 230 19.13 -3.58 -25.42
C ARG A 230 20.31 -3.32 -26.36
N ALA A 231 20.27 -2.27 -27.18
CA ALA A 231 21.38 -1.89 -28.05
C ALA A 231 22.42 -0.98 -27.35
N HIS A 232 22.14 -0.52 -26.13
CA HIS A 232 22.99 0.44 -25.43
C HIS A 232 23.53 -0.07 -24.10
N PRO A 233 24.82 0.18 -23.80
CA PRO A 233 25.41 -0.21 -22.53
C PRO A 233 24.84 0.66 -21.39
N LEU A 234 24.74 0.08 -20.19
CA LEU A 234 24.14 0.76 -19.03
C LEU A 234 24.74 2.16 -18.73
N PRO A 235 26.07 2.41 -18.87
CA PRO A 235 26.63 3.75 -18.69
C PRO A 235 26.04 4.81 -19.65
N ARG A 236 25.74 4.43 -20.91
CA ARG A 236 25.10 5.34 -21.87
C ARG A 236 23.65 5.65 -21.44
N ILE A 237 22.92 4.64 -20.98
CA ILE A 237 21.55 4.79 -20.48
C ILE A 237 21.51 5.71 -19.25
N ARG A 238 22.44 5.53 -18.29
CA ARG A 238 22.56 6.40 -17.11
C ARG A 238 22.86 7.85 -17.49
N ARG A 239 23.74 8.06 -18.46
CA ARG A 239 24.05 9.39 -18.98
C ARG A 239 22.82 10.05 -19.62
N ALA A 240 22.09 9.32 -20.46
CA ALA A 240 20.85 9.81 -21.06
C ALA A 240 19.80 10.20 -20.00
N ALA A 241 19.68 9.43 -18.91
CA ALA A 241 18.80 9.75 -17.78
C ALA A 241 19.25 11.04 -17.07
N ALA A 242 20.53 11.15 -16.73
CA ALA A 242 21.07 12.33 -16.06
C ALA A 242 20.91 13.61 -16.89
N GLU A 243 21.13 13.54 -18.21
CA GLU A 243 20.99 14.68 -19.12
C GLU A 243 19.53 15.08 -19.35
N SER A 244 18.58 14.15 -19.25
CA SER A 244 17.16 14.41 -19.47
C SER A 244 16.40 14.84 -18.21
N GLY A 245 16.94 14.57 -17.02
CA GLY A 245 16.23 14.69 -15.75
C GLY A 245 15.28 13.53 -15.47
N ALA A 246 15.35 12.44 -16.26
CA ALA A 246 14.76 11.17 -15.89
C ALA A 246 15.69 10.41 -14.93
N GLU A 247 15.16 9.38 -14.28
CA GLU A 247 15.95 8.53 -13.41
C GLU A 247 15.79 7.06 -13.79
N ILE A 248 16.85 6.28 -13.61
CA ILE A 248 16.79 4.83 -13.76
C ILE A 248 17.16 4.14 -12.46
N CYS A 249 16.53 3.00 -12.19
CA CYS A 249 16.88 2.14 -11.06
C CYS A 249 17.15 0.72 -11.55
N VAL A 250 18.36 0.24 -11.34
CA VAL A 250 18.68 -1.18 -11.59
C VAL A 250 17.87 -2.05 -10.62
N LEU A 251 17.32 -3.15 -11.13
CA LEU A 251 16.62 -4.13 -10.31
C LEU A 251 17.63 -4.83 -9.40
N ARG A 252 17.39 -4.77 -8.10
CA ARG A 252 18.16 -5.44 -7.06
C ARG A 252 17.54 -6.81 -6.77
N THR A 253 18.38 -7.71 -6.30
CA THR A 253 17.99 -9.05 -5.82
C THR A 253 17.59 -9.03 -4.35
N LEU A 254 16.91 -10.07 -3.90
CA LEU A 254 16.63 -10.34 -2.49
C LEU A 254 17.92 -10.52 -1.68
N ALA A 255 18.97 -11.08 -2.27
CA ALA A 255 20.27 -11.23 -1.62
C ALA A 255 20.93 -9.86 -1.36
N GLU A 256 20.91 -8.96 -2.34
CA GLU A 256 21.38 -7.59 -2.15
C GLU A 256 20.51 -6.82 -1.15
N ARG A 257 19.18 -7.03 -1.15
CA ARG A 257 18.31 -6.44 -0.12
C ARG A 257 18.67 -6.94 1.27
N ALA A 258 18.90 -8.25 1.45
CA ALA A 258 19.27 -8.84 2.73
C ALA A 258 20.56 -8.22 3.31
N ALA A 259 21.53 -7.87 2.44
CA ALA A 259 22.78 -7.24 2.85
C ALA A 259 22.61 -5.78 3.31
N GLU A 260 21.52 -5.12 2.93
CA GLU A 260 21.21 -3.72 3.25
C GLU A 260 20.01 -3.57 4.21
N ASP A 261 19.43 -4.68 4.65
CA ASP A 261 18.32 -4.66 5.62
C ASP A 261 18.87 -4.31 7.00
N ASP A 262 18.37 -3.22 7.58
CA ASP A 262 18.77 -2.71 8.89
C ASP A 262 17.84 -3.19 10.01
N GLY A 263 16.79 -3.96 9.68
CA GLY A 263 15.78 -4.41 10.63
C GLY A 263 14.98 -3.28 11.27
N ALA A 264 15.04 -2.06 10.71
CA ALA A 264 14.32 -0.92 11.24
C ALA A 264 12.80 -1.09 11.10
N ALA A 265 12.05 -0.40 11.95
CA ALA A 265 10.61 -0.32 11.81
C ALA A 265 10.22 0.31 10.46
N PRO A 266 9.08 -0.07 9.87
CA PRO A 266 8.61 0.49 8.59
C PRO A 266 8.22 1.98 8.69
N TRP A 267 8.05 2.48 9.90
CA TRP A 267 7.77 3.87 10.24
C TRP A 267 8.74 4.36 11.32
N SER A 268 8.71 5.66 11.63
CA SER A 268 9.39 6.25 12.79
C SER A 268 8.45 7.17 13.55
N LEU A 269 8.49 7.11 14.89
CA LEU A 269 7.74 8.00 15.79
C LEU A 269 8.72 8.76 16.68
N ARG A 270 8.61 10.09 16.68
CA ARG A 270 9.48 10.99 17.44
C ARG A 270 8.64 12.12 18.06
N PRO A 271 9.03 12.67 19.22
CA PRO A 271 8.41 13.89 19.72
C PRO A 271 8.44 14.99 18.64
N LEU A 272 7.35 15.73 18.51
CA LEU A 272 7.27 16.84 17.55
C LEU A 272 8.26 17.95 17.93
N THR A 273 8.42 18.22 19.23
CA THR A 273 9.42 19.17 19.76
C THR A 273 10.23 18.56 20.91
N ASP A 274 11.40 19.15 21.18
CA ASP A 274 12.23 18.78 22.34
C ASP A 274 11.80 19.47 23.64
N ARG A 275 10.88 20.43 23.57
CA ARG A 275 10.44 21.20 24.74
C ARG A 275 9.18 20.56 25.31
N PRO A 276 9.11 20.31 26.63
CA PRO A 276 7.87 19.92 27.26
C PRO A 276 6.81 20.97 26.94
N THR A 277 5.69 20.55 26.36
CA THR A 277 4.59 21.45 26.07
C THR A 277 3.95 21.86 27.40
N PRO A 278 3.73 23.15 27.70
CA PRO A 278 2.88 23.54 28.82
C PRO A 278 1.53 22.85 28.64
N GLY A 279 1.09 22.10 29.65
CA GLY A 279 -0.04 21.17 29.57
C GLY A 279 -1.25 21.75 28.86
N SER A 280 -1.37 21.46 27.57
CA SER A 280 -2.53 21.80 26.76
C SER A 280 -3.52 20.65 26.92
N SER A 281 -4.19 20.60 28.07
CA SER A 281 -5.34 19.71 28.23
C SER A 281 -6.51 20.33 27.45
N ARG A 282 -6.50 20.24 26.12
CA ARG A 282 -7.70 20.53 25.35
C ARG A 282 -8.74 19.47 25.75
N SER A 283 -9.73 19.86 26.55
CA SER A 283 -10.92 19.05 26.83
C SER A 283 -11.66 18.90 25.50
N ARG A 284 -11.59 17.72 24.91
CA ARG A 284 -12.23 17.44 23.63
C ARG A 284 -13.61 16.85 23.85
N ALA A 285 -14.53 17.20 22.96
CA ALA A 285 -15.88 16.67 22.99
C ALA A 285 -15.84 15.14 23.03
N ALA A 286 -16.65 14.57 23.93
CA ALA A 286 -16.85 13.13 24.00
C ALA A 286 -17.39 12.64 22.65
N PRO A 287 -16.90 11.48 22.14
CA PRO A 287 -17.29 10.97 20.84
C PRO A 287 -18.79 10.69 20.77
N THR A 288 -19.47 11.30 19.82
CA THR A 288 -20.87 10.98 19.47
C THR A 288 -20.88 9.79 18.50
N SER A 289 -20.74 8.57 19.03
CA SER A 289 -21.02 7.26 18.39
C SER A 289 -20.56 6.96 16.93
N ALA A 290 -19.74 7.78 16.27
CA ALA A 290 -19.44 7.68 14.83
C ALA A 290 -18.04 7.12 14.48
N GLY A 291 -17.54 6.14 15.26
CA GLY A 291 -16.23 5.50 15.06
C GLY A 291 -15.14 5.94 16.05
N PRO A 292 -14.01 5.20 16.15
CA PRO A 292 -12.95 5.44 17.14
C PRO A 292 -12.26 6.80 17.01
N LEU A 293 -12.23 7.39 15.82
CA LEU A 293 -11.64 8.70 15.55
C LEU A 293 -12.67 9.83 15.42
N ALA A 294 -13.94 9.59 15.76
CA ALA A 294 -14.98 10.61 15.73
C ALA A 294 -14.54 11.87 16.49
N GLY A 295 -14.71 13.05 15.88
CA GLY A 295 -14.30 14.34 16.45
C GLY A 295 -12.80 14.65 16.36
N LEU A 296 -12.02 13.86 15.62
CA LEU A 296 -10.68 14.25 15.18
C LEU A 296 -10.74 14.91 13.79
N THR A 297 -9.87 15.89 13.53
CA THR A 297 -9.73 16.57 12.24
C THR A 297 -8.36 16.30 11.61
N VAL A 298 -8.35 15.82 10.37
CA VAL A 298 -7.14 15.53 9.57
C VAL A 298 -7.05 16.51 8.42
N LEU A 299 -5.96 17.26 8.34
CA LEU A 299 -5.60 18.05 7.16
C LEU A 299 -4.70 17.21 6.25
N GLU A 300 -5.14 16.94 5.02
CA GLU A 300 -4.41 16.11 4.07
C GLU A 300 -3.92 16.90 2.86
N ALA A 301 -2.61 17.02 2.69
CA ALA A 301 -1.95 17.56 1.51
C ALA A 301 -1.22 16.48 0.69
N GLY A 302 -1.94 15.40 0.35
CA GLY A 302 -1.40 14.25 -0.36
C GLY A 302 -1.70 14.25 -1.87
N ARG A 303 -0.87 13.56 -2.65
CA ARG A 303 -1.06 13.31 -4.09
C ARG A 303 -0.99 11.82 -4.41
N ARG A 304 -1.58 11.42 -5.54
CA ARG A 304 -1.62 10.04 -6.03
C ARG A 304 -2.31 9.09 -5.05
N ILE A 305 -1.59 8.15 -4.44
CA ILE A 305 -2.19 7.00 -3.75
C ILE A 305 -1.83 6.96 -2.26
N GLN A 306 -0.54 6.91 -1.91
CA GLN A 306 -0.09 6.62 -0.54
C GLN A 306 -0.72 7.52 0.56
N ALA A 307 -0.53 8.85 0.50
CA ALA A 307 -1.12 9.77 1.48
C ALA A 307 -2.66 9.88 1.36
N PRO A 308 -3.25 9.99 0.15
CA PRO A 308 -4.70 9.99 0.00
C PRO A 308 -5.38 8.75 0.59
N LEU A 309 -4.81 7.56 0.40
CA LEU A 309 -5.29 6.32 1.00
C LEU A 309 -5.17 6.35 2.53
N ALA A 310 -4.03 6.78 3.05
CA ALA A 310 -3.83 6.86 4.50
C ALA A 310 -4.88 7.75 5.17
N ALA A 311 -5.18 8.92 4.57
CA ALA A 311 -6.23 9.82 5.02
C ALA A 311 -7.63 9.24 4.83
N HIS A 312 -7.89 8.53 3.73
CA HIS A 312 -9.17 7.87 3.50
C HIS A 312 -9.49 6.91 4.64
N LEU A 313 -8.54 6.08 5.04
CA LEU A 313 -8.70 5.11 6.12
C LEU A 313 -8.92 5.78 7.48
N LEU A 314 -8.26 6.91 7.77
CA LEU A 314 -8.54 7.71 8.96
C LEU A 314 -9.98 8.25 8.94
N GLY A 315 -10.48 8.63 7.77
CA GLY A 315 -11.88 9.02 7.56
C GLY A 315 -12.87 7.88 7.79
N LEU A 316 -12.56 6.66 7.30
CA LEU A 316 -13.37 5.46 7.56
C LEU A 316 -13.41 5.10 9.05
N LEU A 317 -12.36 5.42 9.81
CA LEU A 317 -12.33 5.29 11.26
C LEU A 317 -13.09 6.42 12.01
N GLY A 318 -13.70 7.37 11.29
CA GLY A 318 -14.57 8.42 11.82
C GLY A 318 -13.95 9.82 11.90
N ALA A 319 -12.70 10.02 11.47
CA ALA A 319 -12.11 11.36 11.46
C ALA A 319 -12.71 12.26 10.37
N GLU A 320 -12.84 13.55 10.64
CA GLU A 320 -13.13 14.53 9.60
C GLU A 320 -11.87 14.82 8.80
N VAL A 321 -11.88 14.51 7.50
CA VAL A 321 -10.73 14.73 6.63
C VAL A 321 -10.98 15.92 5.71
N ILE A 322 -10.08 16.91 5.77
CA ILE A 322 -10.08 18.11 4.92
C ILE A 322 -8.85 18.05 4.01
N ARG A 323 -9.10 17.84 2.73
CA ARG A 323 -8.07 17.80 1.70
C ARG A 323 -7.63 19.21 1.31
N ILE A 324 -6.33 19.45 1.33
CA ILE A 324 -5.68 20.69 0.92
C ILE A 324 -5.33 20.55 -0.57
N GLU A 325 -6.14 21.14 -1.43
CA GLU A 325 -5.97 21.06 -2.88
C GLU A 325 -5.23 22.27 -3.44
N PRO A 326 -4.39 22.09 -4.48
CA PRO A 326 -3.78 23.22 -5.15
C PRO A 326 -4.84 24.04 -5.92
N PRO A 327 -4.50 25.26 -6.38
CA PRO A 327 -5.35 26.03 -7.27
C PRO A 327 -5.84 25.22 -8.48
N GLY A 328 -7.15 25.19 -8.68
CA GLY A 328 -7.81 24.38 -9.73
C GLY A 328 -8.13 22.94 -9.31
N GLY A 329 -7.86 22.56 -8.05
CA GLY A 329 -8.16 21.25 -7.50
C GLY A 329 -7.10 20.18 -7.79
N ASP A 330 -7.30 18.98 -7.23
CA ASP A 330 -6.47 17.81 -7.55
C ASP A 330 -6.64 17.39 -9.02
N PRO A 331 -5.57 17.37 -9.84
CA PRO A 331 -5.64 16.92 -11.24
C PRO A 331 -6.23 15.52 -11.42
N LEU A 332 -6.11 14.65 -10.42
CA LEU A 332 -6.69 13.31 -10.47
C LEU A 332 -8.22 13.34 -10.56
N ARG A 333 -8.90 14.41 -10.08
CA ARG A 333 -10.37 14.54 -10.16
C ARG A 333 -10.91 14.46 -11.59
N GLY A 334 -10.16 14.98 -12.56
CA GLY A 334 -10.53 14.99 -13.97
C GLY A 334 -9.96 13.83 -14.78
N MET A 335 -9.30 12.85 -14.14
CA MET A 335 -8.63 11.77 -14.85
C MET A 335 -9.60 10.61 -15.18
N PRO A 336 -9.82 10.25 -16.45
CA PRO A 336 -10.70 9.15 -16.80
C PRO A 336 -10.21 7.77 -16.31
N PRO A 337 -11.12 6.78 -16.22
CA PRO A 337 -12.55 6.91 -16.47
C PRO A 337 -13.25 7.57 -15.28
N ALA A 338 -14.35 8.26 -15.56
CA ALA A 338 -15.16 8.94 -14.57
C ALA A 338 -16.49 8.23 -14.29
N CYS A 339 -16.99 8.43 -13.07
CA CYS A 339 -18.38 8.18 -12.67
C CYS A 339 -19.02 9.54 -12.41
N SER A 340 -20.15 9.83 -13.06
CA SER A 340 -20.81 11.14 -12.92
C SER A 340 -19.85 12.35 -13.11
N GLY A 341 -18.92 12.26 -14.05
CA GLY A 341 -17.95 13.33 -14.37
C GLY A 341 -16.79 13.50 -13.37
N ILE A 342 -16.67 12.62 -12.37
CA ILE A 342 -15.53 12.60 -11.43
C ILE A 342 -14.74 11.31 -11.63
N SER A 343 -13.41 11.40 -11.70
CA SER A 343 -12.53 10.22 -11.80
C SER A 343 -12.89 9.15 -10.78
N ALA A 344 -13.16 7.93 -11.27
CA ALA A 344 -13.47 6.79 -10.41
C ALA A 344 -12.30 6.45 -9.46
N ARG A 345 -11.06 6.71 -9.91
CA ARG A 345 -9.84 6.53 -9.09
C ARG A 345 -9.73 7.59 -8.00
N TRP A 346 -10.13 8.82 -8.30
CA TRP A 346 -10.20 9.86 -7.28
C TRP A 346 -11.25 9.50 -6.22
N LEU A 347 -12.44 9.02 -6.63
CA LEU A 347 -13.51 8.58 -5.73
C LEU A 347 -13.06 7.42 -4.82
N ALA A 348 -12.33 6.44 -5.37
CA ALA A 348 -11.80 5.31 -4.61
C ALA A 348 -10.91 5.72 -3.42
N LEU A 349 -10.26 6.89 -3.49
CA LEU A 349 -9.30 7.38 -2.49
C LEU A 349 -9.78 8.59 -1.69
N ASN A 350 -10.83 9.28 -2.15
CA ASN A 350 -11.18 10.59 -1.60
C ASN A 350 -12.67 10.79 -1.32
N ARG A 351 -13.52 9.79 -1.57
CA ARG A 351 -14.92 9.86 -1.16
C ARG A 351 -15.04 10.14 0.35
N GLY A 352 -16.03 10.97 0.71
CA GLY A 352 -16.29 11.39 2.09
C GLY A 352 -15.38 12.52 2.61
N LYS A 353 -14.30 12.89 1.91
CA LYS A 353 -13.43 14.00 2.32
C LYS A 353 -14.06 15.35 1.97
N LYS A 354 -13.88 16.33 2.85
CA LYS A 354 -14.02 17.76 2.51
C LYS A 354 -12.77 18.22 1.76
N ALA A 355 -12.86 19.34 1.04
CA ALA A 355 -11.71 19.92 0.35
C ALA A 355 -11.70 21.44 0.50
N VAL A 356 -10.51 22.02 0.55
CA VAL A 356 -10.27 23.47 0.49
C VAL A 356 -9.11 23.73 -0.46
N GLU A 357 -9.24 24.79 -1.26
CA GLU A 357 -8.16 25.26 -2.12
C GLU A 357 -7.18 26.12 -1.31
N ILE A 358 -5.88 25.78 -1.38
CA ILE A 358 -4.75 26.47 -0.75
C ILE A 358 -3.56 26.45 -1.71
N ASP A 359 -3.11 27.62 -2.17
CA ASP A 359 -1.84 27.73 -2.88
C ASP A 359 -0.66 27.75 -1.90
N ILE A 360 -0.06 26.59 -1.66
CA ILE A 360 1.13 26.48 -0.81
C ILE A 360 2.33 27.32 -1.32
N LYS A 361 2.32 27.83 -2.56
CA LYS A 361 3.34 28.77 -3.05
C LYS A 361 3.07 30.21 -2.61
N ALA A 362 1.83 30.58 -2.32
CA ALA A 362 1.47 31.90 -1.82
C ALA A 362 1.68 32.01 -0.32
N ALA A 363 2.38 33.06 0.13
CA ALA A 363 2.69 33.23 1.56
C ALA A 363 1.44 33.40 2.45
N GLY A 364 0.38 34.03 1.92
CA GLY A 364 -0.90 34.17 2.62
C GLY A 364 -1.57 32.83 2.88
N ASP A 365 -1.61 31.97 1.88
CA ASP A 365 -2.23 30.65 1.96
C ASP A 365 -1.44 29.69 2.84
N ARG A 366 -0.11 29.81 2.88
CA ARG A 366 0.70 29.10 3.88
C ARG A 366 0.35 29.51 5.31
N ARG A 367 0.12 30.79 5.59
CA ARG A 367 -0.34 31.24 6.91
C ARG A 367 -1.72 30.66 7.23
N ARG A 368 -2.66 30.74 6.28
CA ARG A 368 -3.99 30.14 6.41
C ARG A 368 -3.94 28.64 6.72
N LEU A 369 -3.05 27.89 6.06
CA LEU A 369 -2.86 26.48 6.34
C LEU A 369 -2.34 26.22 7.77
N ARG A 370 -1.41 27.05 8.27
CA ARG A 370 -0.94 26.97 9.67
C ARG A 370 -2.04 27.32 10.66
N GLU A 371 -2.88 28.32 10.36
CA GLU A 371 -4.06 28.67 11.18
C GLU A 371 -5.06 27.50 11.24
N MET A 372 -5.30 26.82 10.12
CA MET A 372 -6.12 25.60 10.11
C MET A 372 -5.48 24.48 10.94
N ALA A 373 -4.17 24.31 10.85
CA ALA A 373 -3.45 23.28 11.59
C ALA A 373 -3.39 23.55 13.11
N ALA A 374 -3.59 24.80 13.55
CA ALA A 374 -3.70 25.17 14.97
C ALA A 374 -4.83 24.41 15.70
N GLU A 375 -5.87 24.02 14.95
CA GLU A 375 -7.06 23.32 15.44
C GLU A 375 -7.17 21.86 14.96
N ALA A 376 -6.23 21.41 14.12
CA ALA A 376 -6.22 20.06 13.59
C ALA A 376 -5.53 19.05 14.53
N ASP A 377 -5.81 17.76 14.31
CA ASP A 377 -5.14 16.66 14.99
C ASP A 377 -3.95 16.12 14.25
N VAL A 378 -4.10 16.07 12.94
CA VAL A 378 -3.15 15.45 12.04
C VAL A 378 -2.95 16.39 10.86
N PHE A 379 -1.70 16.65 10.53
CA PHE A 379 -1.33 17.17 9.22
C PHE A 379 -0.58 16.07 8.47
N LEU A 380 -1.10 15.63 7.33
CA LEU A 380 -0.58 14.51 6.57
C LEU A 380 -0.22 14.94 5.14
N HIS A 381 1.01 14.67 4.71
CA HIS A 381 1.47 15.01 3.36
C HIS A 381 2.43 13.97 2.78
N ASN A 382 2.62 14.00 1.46
CA ASN A 382 3.63 13.20 0.73
C ASN A 382 4.42 14.03 -0.29
N TRP A 383 4.76 15.27 0.07
CA TRP A 383 5.54 16.13 -0.80
C TRP A 383 6.96 15.59 -1.02
N ALA A 384 7.59 16.03 -2.12
CA ALA A 384 8.97 15.68 -2.40
C ALA A 384 9.89 16.02 -1.21
N PRO A 385 10.92 15.21 -0.93
CA PRO A 385 11.84 15.46 0.18
C PRO A 385 12.37 16.89 0.22
N GLY A 386 12.39 17.50 1.41
CA GLY A 386 12.83 18.88 1.62
C GLY A 386 11.82 19.96 1.21
N LYS A 387 10.73 19.62 0.49
CA LYS A 387 9.77 20.63 0.02
C LYS A 387 9.01 21.31 1.14
N ALA A 388 8.65 20.57 2.19
CA ALA A 388 7.98 21.11 3.38
C ALA A 388 8.81 22.22 4.03
N ALA A 389 10.08 21.94 4.33
CA ALA A 389 11.03 22.90 4.92
C ALA A 389 11.23 24.13 4.01
N GLN A 390 11.38 23.95 2.69
CA GLN A 390 11.47 25.07 1.74
C GLN A 390 10.25 25.99 1.76
N LEU A 391 9.08 25.47 2.12
CA LEU A 391 7.83 26.22 2.18
C LEU A 391 7.56 26.78 3.58
N GLY A 392 8.33 26.42 4.61
CA GLY A 392 7.98 26.71 5.99
C GLY A 392 6.75 25.91 6.45
N LEU A 393 6.63 24.66 6.04
CA LEU A 393 5.51 23.78 6.38
C LEU A 393 6.03 22.43 6.91
N ASP A 394 7.21 22.43 7.54
CA ASP A 394 7.75 21.24 8.18
C ASP A 394 7.22 21.05 9.62
N ALA A 395 7.67 19.99 10.27
CA ALA A 395 7.18 19.61 11.59
C ALA A 395 7.46 20.70 12.62
N GLU A 396 8.63 21.34 12.54
CA GLU A 396 9.06 22.42 13.39
C GLU A 396 8.19 23.68 13.18
N ASP A 397 7.91 24.05 11.93
CA ASP A 397 7.01 25.18 11.62
C ASP A 397 5.59 24.98 12.19
N PHE A 398 5.03 23.78 12.06
CA PHE A 398 3.68 23.51 12.57
C PHE A 398 3.63 23.38 14.09
N ALA A 399 4.73 22.96 14.72
CA ALA A 399 4.80 22.88 16.17
C ALA A 399 4.68 24.25 16.86
N GLU A 400 5.07 25.33 16.18
CA GLU A 400 4.91 26.70 16.69
C GLU A 400 3.45 27.09 16.89
N VAL A 401 2.55 26.58 16.04
CA VAL A 401 1.12 26.88 16.09
C VAL A 401 0.29 25.77 16.76
N ASN A 402 0.77 24.53 16.73
CA ASN A 402 0.13 23.38 17.36
C ASN A 402 1.18 22.38 17.88
N PRO A 403 1.65 22.52 19.14
CA PRO A 403 2.63 21.61 19.72
C PRO A 403 2.07 20.22 20.03
N ALA A 404 0.75 20.01 19.95
CA ALA A 404 0.08 18.73 20.13
C ALA A 404 -0.24 18.02 18.79
N LEU A 405 0.19 18.57 17.66
CA LEU A 405 -0.11 18.02 16.33
C LEU A 405 0.56 16.65 16.11
N VAL A 406 -0.13 15.75 15.43
CA VAL A 406 0.51 14.62 14.77
C VAL A 406 0.92 15.04 13.35
N TYR A 407 2.19 15.38 13.17
CA TYR A 407 2.73 15.73 11.85
C TYR A 407 3.17 14.44 11.13
N ALA A 408 2.53 14.13 10.01
CA ALA A 408 2.70 12.87 9.30
C ALA A 408 3.27 13.07 7.89
N TYR A 409 4.41 12.42 7.62
CA TYR A 409 5.04 12.40 6.31
C TYR A 409 5.09 10.97 5.76
N THR A 410 4.44 10.75 4.61
CA THR A 410 4.55 9.48 3.87
C THR A 410 5.42 9.69 2.63
N SER A 411 6.55 8.98 2.56
CA SER A 411 7.61 9.27 1.58
C SER A 411 8.03 8.03 0.79
N GLY A 412 8.94 8.19 -0.19
CA GLY A 412 9.53 7.03 -0.87
C GLY A 412 10.50 6.24 0.02
N TRP A 413 11.40 6.95 0.72
CA TRP A 413 12.60 6.35 1.32
C TRP A 413 12.83 6.68 2.80
N ALA A 414 12.04 7.57 3.39
CA ALA A 414 12.24 8.08 4.77
C ALA A 414 13.67 8.57 5.09
N GLY A 415 14.43 9.01 4.07
CA GLY A 415 15.83 9.40 4.22
C GLY A 415 16.80 8.27 4.58
N ARG A 416 16.36 7.00 4.55
CA ARG A 416 17.16 5.82 4.91
C ARG A 416 18.14 5.37 3.82
N VAL A 417 17.98 5.85 2.58
CA VAL A 417 18.81 5.47 1.44
C VAL A 417 19.51 6.71 0.89
N GLN A 418 20.84 6.76 1.00
CA GLN A 418 21.65 7.85 0.45
C GLN A 418 21.69 7.77 -1.07
N GLY A 419 21.48 8.92 -1.75
CA GLY A 419 21.46 8.97 -3.21
C GLY A 419 20.33 8.13 -3.81
N ALA A 420 19.24 7.92 -3.06
CA ALA A 420 18.09 7.19 -3.54
C ALA A 420 17.52 7.83 -4.80
N PRO A 421 17.03 7.03 -5.76
CA PRO A 421 16.35 7.59 -6.91
C PRO A 421 14.96 8.12 -6.51
N MET A 422 14.18 8.60 -7.48
CA MET A 422 12.83 9.07 -7.27
C MET A 422 12.01 8.04 -6.50
N GLY A 423 11.35 8.50 -5.43
CA GLY A 423 10.59 7.65 -4.52
C GLY A 423 9.21 7.28 -5.04
N THR A 424 9.13 6.65 -6.22
CA THR A 424 7.88 6.08 -6.76
C THR A 424 7.80 4.59 -6.49
N ASP A 425 6.59 4.04 -6.51
CA ASP A 425 6.32 2.62 -6.26
C ASP A 425 7.25 1.70 -7.07
N PHE A 426 7.34 1.91 -8.40
CA PHE A 426 8.15 1.08 -9.29
C PHE A 426 9.65 1.19 -9.02
N MET A 427 10.15 2.39 -8.73
CA MET A 427 11.57 2.61 -8.40
C MET A 427 11.93 1.96 -7.06
N VAL A 428 11.04 2.03 -6.07
CA VAL A 428 11.22 1.33 -4.79
C VAL A 428 11.15 -0.18 -5.00
N GLN A 429 10.19 -0.69 -5.78
CA GLN A 429 10.10 -2.13 -6.08
C GLN A 429 11.40 -2.67 -6.72
N ALA A 430 11.97 -1.91 -7.66
CA ALA A 430 13.23 -2.25 -8.31
C ALA A 430 14.40 -2.25 -7.32
N ARG A 431 14.53 -1.23 -6.47
CA ARG A 431 15.67 -1.07 -5.55
C ARG A 431 15.67 -2.05 -4.38
N THR A 432 14.50 -2.57 -4.00
CA THR A 432 14.29 -3.29 -2.74
C THR A 432 14.15 -4.80 -2.90
N GLY A 433 14.36 -5.34 -4.11
CA GLY A 433 14.22 -6.77 -4.36
C GLY A 433 12.77 -7.25 -4.47
N VAL A 434 11.78 -6.36 -4.37
CA VAL A 434 10.35 -6.71 -4.56
C VAL A 434 10.11 -7.26 -5.96
N GLY A 435 10.75 -6.70 -6.99
CA GLY A 435 10.64 -7.21 -8.36
C GLY A 435 11.11 -8.66 -8.53
N GLU A 436 12.04 -9.13 -7.70
CA GLU A 436 12.39 -10.55 -7.62
C GLU A 436 11.41 -11.32 -6.72
N ALA A 437 11.03 -10.75 -5.57
CA ALA A 437 10.17 -11.40 -4.59
C ALA A 437 8.79 -11.78 -5.13
N VAL A 438 8.21 -10.94 -5.99
CA VAL A 438 6.88 -11.19 -6.59
C VAL A 438 6.91 -12.27 -7.68
N ARG A 439 8.09 -12.78 -8.06
CA ARG A 439 8.28 -13.82 -9.07
C ARG A 439 8.78 -15.13 -8.43
N PRO A 440 8.17 -16.29 -8.74
CA PRO A 440 8.70 -17.57 -8.29
C PRO A 440 10.06 -17.85 -8.93
N GLU A 441 10.80 -18.79 -8.35
CA GLU A 441 12.08 -19.29 -8.85
C GLU A 441 11.98 -19.74 -10.33
N GLY A 442 13.04 -19.52 -11.09
CA GLY A 442 13.10 -19.83 -12.52
C GLY A 442 12.59 -18.72 -13.44
N GLU A 443 11.97 -17.68 -12.90
CA GLU A 443 11.50 -16.53 -13.68
C GLU A 443 12.43 -15.32 -13.58
N ALA A 444 12.48 -14.51 -14.64
CA ALA A 444 13.20 -13.24 -14.61
C ALA A 444 12.54 -12.27 -13.62
N PRO A 445 13.31 -11.55 -12.78
CA PRO A 445 12.80 -10.49 -11.92
C PRO A 445 12.05 -9.43 -12.73
N ALA A 446 10.88 -9.03 -12.25
CA ALA A 446 10.11 -7.94 -12.83
C ALA A 446 9.15 -7.38 -11.77
N PRO A 447 9.24 -6.08 -11.44
CA PRO A 447 8.26 -5.39 -10.61
C PRO A 447 6.83 -5.66 -11.06
N SER A 448 5.90 -5.63 -10.11
CA SER A 448 4.49 -5.56 -10.42
C SER A 448 4.17 -4.16 -10.93
N LEU A 449 3.33 -4.08 -11.97
CA LEU A 449 2.78 -2.79 -12.41
C LEU A 449 1.59 -2.33 -11.55
N MET A 450 1.15 -3.16 -10.60
CA MET A 450 0.32 -2.69 -9.50
C MET A 450 1.11 -1.75 -8.59
N THR A 451 0.42 -0.79 -7.99
CA THR A 451 0.99 0.13 -6.99
C THR A 451 0.99 -0.52 -5.60
N LEU A 452 1.74 -1.62 -5.46
CA LEU A 452 1.77 -2.47 -4.27
C LEU A 452 2.27 -1.70 -3.04
N LEU A 453 3.35 -0.95 -3.20
CA LEU A 453 4.01 -0.24 -2.11
C LEU A 453 3.30 1.07 -1.75
N ASP A 454 2.62 1.70 -2.70
CA ASP A 454 1.77 2.87 -2.45
C ASP A 454 0.57 2.48 -1.57
N VAL A 455 -0.10 1.35 -1.88
CA VAL A 455 -1.23 0.87 -1.07
C VAL A 455 -0.75 0.41 0.30
N LEU A 456 0.24 -0.48 0.36
CA LEU A 456 0.78 -0.98 1.63
C LEU A 456 1.42 0.14 2.46
N GLY A 457 2.08 1.10 1.80
CA GLY A 457 2.64 2.30 2.43
C GLY A 457 1.57 3.26 2.92
N GLY A 458 0.41 3.33 2.26
CA GLY A 458 -0.76 4.05 2.75
C GLY A 458 -1.34 3.41 4.01
N LEU A 459 -1.45 2.08 4.03
CA LEU A 459 -1.81 1.33 5.24
C LEU A 459 -0.83 1.62 6.38
N GLN A 460 0.48 1.52 6.14
CA GLN A 460 1.47 1.83 7.17
C GLN A 460 1.49 3.30 7.58
N GLY A 461 1.12 4.21 6.67
CA GLY A 461 0.91 5.63 6.99
C GLY A 461 -0.22 5.83 8.00
N THR A 462 -1.36 5.15 7.81
CA THR A 462 -2.46 5.14 8.79
C THR A 462 -2.02 4.53 10.11
N GLU A 463 -1.30 3.39 10.08
CA GLU A 463 -0.75 2.75 11.29
C GLU A 463 0.16 3.71 12.08
N ALA A 464 1.05 4.41 11.39
CA ALA A 464 1.96 5.39 12.01
C ALA A 464 1.20 6.57 12.62
N VAL A 465 0.19 7.11 11.93
CA VAL A 465 -0.66 8.19 12.44
C VAL A 465 -1.44 7.74 13.68
N LEU A 466 -2.04 6.55 13.65
CA LEU A 466 -2.77 6.00 14.81
C LEU A 466 -1.82 5.78 16.00
N ALA A 467 -0.62 5.26 15.77
CA ALA A 467 0.39 5.10 16.81
C ALA A 467 0.81 6.47 17.39
N GLY A 468 0.96 7.50 16.55
CA GLY A 468 1.21 8.88 16.97
C GLY A 468 0.07 9.48 17.79
N LEU A 469 -1.17 9.31 17.35
CA LEU A 469 -2.37 9.75 18.06
C LEU A 469 -2.47 9.08 19.44
N LEU A 470 -2.25 7.76 19.52
CA LEU A 470 -2.24 7.04 20.80
C LEU A 470 -1.14 7.54 21.73
N SER A 471 0.07 7.79 21.20
CA SER A 471 1.16 8.38 21.98
C SER A 471 0.77 9.76 22.52
N ARG A 472 0.12 10.59 21.70
CA ARG A 472 -0.38 11.90 22.11
C ARG A 472 -1.47 11.79 23.18
N GLU A 473 -2.42 10.87 23.07
CA GLU A 473 -3.45 10.66 24.12
C GLU A 473 -2.81 10.30 25.49
N ARG A 474 -1.67 9.59 25.48
CA ARG A 474 -0.95 9.20 26.70
C ARG A 474 -0.09 10.32 27.30
N THR A 475 0.43 11.22 26.47
CA THR A 475 1.49 12.18 26.87
C THR A 475 1.05 13.63 26.81
N GLY A 476 0.05 13.96 25.99
CA GLY A 476 -0.34 15.32 25.64
C GLY A 476 0.56 15.99 24.59
N ASP A 477 1.69 15.38 24.23
CA ASP A 477 2.68 15.97 23.34
C ASP A 477 2.45 15.56 21.87
N GLY A 478 2.74 16.49 20.96
CA GLY A 478 2.70 16.25 19.53
C GLY A 478 3.75 15.23 19.09
N VAL A 479 3.48 14.58 17.96
CA VAL A 479 4.31 13.50 17.43
C VAL A 479 4.60 13.76 15.96
N ARG A 480 5.88 13.66 15.59
CA ARG A 480 6.27 13.50 14.20
C ARG A 480 6.27 12.01 13.84
N VAL A 481 5.53 11.66 12.81
CA VAL A 481 5.47 10.31 12.26
C VAL A 481 5.93 10.30 10.80
N ASP A 482 6.86 9.41 10.48
CA ASP A 482 7.36 9.24 9.11
C ASP A 482 7.11 7.78 8.69
N SER A 483 6.48 7.55 7.53
CA SER A 483 6.39 6.22 6.91
C SER A 483 6.94 6.26 5.47
N SER A 484 7.15 5.10 4.85
CA SER A 484 7.68 5.07 3.49
C SER A 484 7.31 3.86 2.65
N LEU A 485 7.43 4.02 1.33
CA LEU A 485 7.37 2.90 0.38
C LEU A 485 8.48 1.87 0.66
N LEU A 486 9.67 2.32 1.11
CA LEU A 486 10.73 1.43 1.59
C LEU A 486 10.26 0.59 2.79
N GLY A 487 9.61 1.21 3.79
CA GLY A 487 9.02 0.47 4.91
C GLY A 487 7.95 -0.54 4.49
N ALA A 488 7.19 -0.23 3.44
CA ALA A 488 6.24 -1.17 2.84
C ALA A 488 6.98 -2.34 2.17
N ALA A 489 8.06 -2.07 1.45
CA ALA A 489 8.89 -3.09 0.83
C ALA A 489 9.58 -3.99 1.87
N ASP A 490 10.05 -3.44 2.99
CA ASP A 490 10.66 -4.18 4.09
C ASP A 490 9.67 -5.17 4.72
N THR A 491 8.42 -4.74 4.88
CA THR A 491 7.35 -5.62 5.35
C THR A 491 7.04 -6.72 4.33
N LEU A 492 6.92 -6.37 3.05
CA LEU A 492 6.55 -7.32 2.00
C LEU A 492 7.65 -8.35 1.71
N THR A 493 8.92 -7.94 1.76
CA THR A 493 10.08 -8.82 1.50
C THR A 493 10.53 -9.59 2.75
N GLY A 494 10.19 -9.11 3.95
CA GLY A 494 10.59 -9.72 5.23
C GLY A 494 10.45 -11.25 5.30
N PRO A 495 9.33 -11.87 4.90
CA PRO A 495 9.22 -13.33 4.88
C PRO A 495 10.25 -14.03 3.98
N ALA A 496 10.60 -13.44 2.84
CA ALA A 496 11.64 -13.96 1.95
C ALA A 496 13.03 -13.85 2.58
N LEU A 497 13.34 -12.71 3.20
CA LEU A 497 14.61 -12.49 3.88
C LEU A 497 14.78 -13.44 5.08
N ARG A 498 13.71 -13.70 5.85
CA ARG A 498 13.74 -14.69 6.94
C ARG A 498 13.98 -16.11 6.44
N ARG A 499 13.38 -16.51 5.30
CA ARG A 499 13.69 -17.82 4.68
C ARG A 499 15.18 -17.93 4.36
N ALA A 500 15.74 -16.89 3.73
CA ALA A 500 17.16 -16.82 3.39
C ALA A 500 18.07 -16.93 4.63
N ALA A 501 17.74 -16.20 5.70
CA ALA A 501 18.48 -16.22 6.95
C ALA A 501 18.50 -17.61 7.62
N CYS A 502 17.47 -18.43 7.39
CA CYS A 502 17.41 -19.83 7.83
C CYS A 502 18.05 -20.82 6.84
N GLY A 503 18.81 -20.36 5.84
CA GLY A 503 19.45 -21.21 4.82
C GLY A 503 18.50 -21.80 3.78
N ARG A 504 17.25 -21.33 3.71
CA ARG A 504 16.27 -21.74 2.69
C ARG A 504 16.30 -20.78 1.51
N ASN A 505 15.77 -21.19 0.36
CA ASN A 505 15.63 -20.29 -0.79
C ASN A 505 14.72 -19.10 -0.42
N ALA A 506 15.20 -17.89 -0.71
CA ALA A 506 14.45 -16.66 -0.48
C ALA A 506 13.20 -16.63 -1.38
N ARG A 507 13.32 -17.08 -2.63
CA ARG A 507 12.24 -17.14 -3.60
C ARG A 507 11.35 -18.36 -3.36
N ARG A 508 10.08 -18.24 -3.74
CA ARG A 508 9.14 -19.37 -3.75
C ARG A 508 9.47 -20.30 -4.91
N SER A 509 9.13 -21.58 -4.82
CA SER A 509 9.41 -22.58 -5.85
C SER A 509 8.81 -22.21 -7.21
N ALA A 510 9.36 -22.76 -8.30
CA ALA A 510 8.81 -22.59 -9.64
C ALA A 510 7.31 -22.94 -9.70
N GLY A 511 6.54 -22.15 -10.47
CA GLY A 511 5.10 -22.32 -10.63
C GLY A 511 4.23 -21.90 -9.42
N PHE A 512 4.83 -21.34 -8.36
CA PHE A 512 4.08 -20.92 -7.17
C PHE A 512 3.01 -19.87 -7.49
N ARG A 513 1.77 -20.13 -7.07
CA ARG A 513 0.57 -19.32 -7.32
C ARG A 513 0.32 -18.99 -8.81
N HIS A 514 0.68 -19.93 -9.68
CA HIS A 514 0.33 -19.84 -11.10
C HIS A 514 -1.11 -20.34 -11.31
N PRO A 515 -2.02 -19.50 -11.86
CA PRO A 515 -3.37 -19.96 -12.20
C PRO A 515 -3.37 -21.05 -13.26
N LEU A 516 -4.32 -21.98 -13.16
CA LEU A 516 -4.51 -23.05 -14.14
C LEU A 516 -5.64 -22.66 -15.11
N PRO A 517 -5.42 -22.75 -16.43
CA PRO A 517 -6.45 -22.45 -17.43
C PRO A 517 -7.52 -23.54 -17.48
N THR A 518 -8.76 -23.12 -17.68
CA THR A 518 -9.94 -23.96 -17.97
C THR A 518 -10.53 -23.56 -19.33
N ALA A 519 -11.59 -24.23 -19.79
CA ALA A 519 -12.18 -23.98 -21.10
C ALA A 519 -12.79 -22.57 -21.22
N ASP A 520 -13.22 -21.98 -20.10
CA ASP A 520 -13.95 -20.71 -20.04
C ASP A 520 -13.36 -19.72 -19.02
N GLY A 521 -12.16 -19.99 -18.49
CA GLY A 521 -11.55 -19.13 -17.48
C GLY A 521 -10.27 -19.67 -16.87
N TRP A 522 -10.11 -19.37 -15.57
CA TRP A 522 -8.92 -19.71 -14.79
C TRP A 522 -9.32 -20.08 -13.37
N ILE A 523 -8.57 -20.99 -12.76
CA ILE A 523 -8.67 -21.32 -11.35
C ILE A 523 -7.31 -21.14 -10.65
N ALA A 524 -7.35 -20.79 -9.38
CA ALA A 524 -6.19 -20.79 -8.51
C ALA A 524 -6.37 -21.86 -7.42
N PRO A 525 -5.58 -22.92 -7.45
CA PRO A 525 -5.44 -23.82 -6.30
C PRO A 525 -4.95 -23.06 -5.06
N SER A 526 -5.29 -23.55 -3.87
CA SER A 526 -4.62 -23.12 -2.63
C SER A 526 -3.13 -23.46 -2.69
N ASP A 527 -2.30 -22.76 -1.94
CA ASP A 527 -0.85 -22.98 -1.81
C ASP A 527 -0.54 -24.45 -1.47
N GLU A 528 -1.37 -25.09 -0.63
CA GLU A 528 -1.23 -26.51 -0.27
C GLU A 528 -1.62 -27.45 -1.43
N SER A 529 -2.66 -27.10 -2.20
CA SER A 529 -3.17 -27.94 -3.29
C SER A 529 -2.45 -27.73 -4.61
N ALA A 530 -1.69 -26.64 -4.78
CA ALA A 530 -1.13 -26.20 -6.05
C ALA A 530 -0.27 -27.26 -6.75
N ALA A 531 0.66 -27.90 -6.03
CA ALA A 531 1.54 -28.91 -6.61
C ALA A 531 0.77 -30.12 -7.14
N ALA A 532 -0.23 -30.60 -6.39
CA ALA A 532 -1.07 -31.72 -6.83
C ALA A 532 -2.02 -31.32 -7.96
N ALA A 533 -2.66 -30.14 -7.87
CA ALA A 533 -3.58 -29.64 -8.88
C ALA A 533 -2.92 -29.42 -10.24
N ALA A 534 -1.65 -29.01 -10.27
CA ALA A 534 -0.88 -28.82 -11.49
C ALA A 534 -0.67 -30.13 -12.31
N SER A 535 -0.91 -31.30 -11.72
CA SER A 535 -0.81 -32.58 -12.44
C SER A 535 -2.04 -32.93 -13.29
N TYR A 536 -3.14 -32.16 -13.17
CA TYR A 536 -4.38 -32.38 -13.92
C TYR A 536 -4.44 -31.49 -15.17
N ASP A 537 -4.84 -32.05 -16.32
CA ASP A 537 -5.24 -31.24 -17.47
C ASP A 537 -6.69 -30.80 -17.35
N LEU A 538 -6.89 -29.50 -17.08
CA LEU A 538 -8.19 -28.89 -16.84
C LEU A 538 -8.68 -28.03 -18.01
N ARG A 539 -7.87 -27.90 -19.08
CA ARG A 539 -8.10 -26.95 -20.19
C ARG A 539 -9.37 -27.22 -20.98
N ALA A 540 -9.82 -28.47 -21.02
CA ALA A 540 -11.04 -28.88 -21.72
C ALA A 540 -12.29 -28.86 -20.82
N LEU A 541 -12.15 -28.63 -19.52
CA LEU A 541 -13.26 -28.60 -18.56
C LEU A 541 -13.76 -27.18 -18.37
N SER A 542 -15.07 -27.01 -18.17
CA SER A 542 -15.59 -25.73 -17.67
C SER A 542 -14.95 -25.42 -16.30
N THR A 543 -14.90 -24.15 -15.92
CA THR A 543 -14.36 -23.73 -14.63
C THR A 543 -15.08 -24.43 -13.47
N SER A 544 -16.39 -24.59 -13.57
CA SER A 544 -17.19 -25.28 -12.54
C SER A 544 -16.84 -26.76 -12.45
N ASP A 545 -16.70 -27.45 -13.59
CA ASP A 545 -16.34 -28.88 -13.63
C ASP A 545 -14.90 -29.11 -13.16
N ALA A 546 -13.98 -28.22 -13.51
CA ALA A 546 -12.60 -28.27 -13.05
C ALA A 546 -12.52 -28.14 -11.52
N LEU A 547 -13.27 -27.20 -10.93
CA LEU A 547 -13.35 -27.04 -9.48
C LEU A 547 -13.96 -28.27 -8.80
N ALA A 548 -15.07 -28.80 -9.35
CA ALA A 548 -15.69 -30.03 -8.84
C ALA A 548 -14.71 -31.22 -8.90
N ARG A 549 -13.98 -31.36 -10.01
CA ARG A 549 -12.98 -32.41 -10.21
C ARG A 549 -11.84 -32.35 -9.21
N LEU A 550 -11.33 -31.16 -8.89
CA LEU A 550 -10.31 -30.99 -7.85
C LEU A 550 -10.87 -31.28 -6.46
N ALA A 551 -12.10 -30.82 -6.17
CA ALA A 551 -12.77 -31.06 -4.89
C ALA A 551 -13.00 -32.55 -4.61
N GLU A 552 -13.38 -33.35 -5.62
CA GLU A 552 -13.47 -34.82 -5.53
C GLU A 552 -12.17 -35.49 -5.08
N ARG A 553 -11.03 -34.82 -5.27
CA ARG A 553 -9.68 -35.28 -4.91
C ARG A 553 -9.17 -34.64 -3.62
N GLY A 554 -10.01 -33.90 -2.91
CA GLY A 554 -9.64 -33.15 -1.71
C GLY A 554 -8.74 -31.94 -1.99
N LEU A 555 -8.64 -31.50 -3.24
CA LEU A 555 -7.82 -30.35 -3.63
C LEU A 555 -8.68 -29.08 -3.63
N THR A 556 -8.20 -28.06 -2.93
CA THR A 556 -8.90 -26.78 -2.81
C THR A 556 -8.44 -25.83 -3.91
N ALA A 557 -9.40 -25.21 -4.59
CA ALA A 557 -9.15 -24.18 -5.59
C ALA A 557 -10.33 -23.21 -5.66
N THR A 558 -10.11 -22.02 -6.22
CA THR A 558 -11.17 -21.03 -6.46
C THR A 558 -11.04 -20.44 -7.87
N ARG A 559 -12.13 -19.91 -8.42
CA ARG A 559 -12.12 -19.21 -9.71
C ARG A 559 -11.25 -17.95 -9.61
N VAL A 560 -10.47 -17.63 -10.64
CA VAL A 560 -9.81 -16.31 -10.70
C VAL A 560 -10.78 -15.28 -11.25
N THR A 561 -10.97 -14.18 -10.54
CA THR A 561 -11.78 -13.06 -11.03
C THR A 561 -10.97 -12.25 -12.03
N THR A 562 -11.26 -12.42 -13.32
CA THR A 562 -10.57 -11.72 -14.42
C THR A 562 -11.24 -10.41 -14.84
N ASP A 563 -12.56 -10.30 -14.63
CA ASP A 563 -13.32 -9.07 -14.84
C ASP A 563 -13.68 -8.44 -13.49
N LEU A 564 -12.97 -7.37 -13.13
CA LEU A 564 -13.18 -6.66 -11.87
C LEU A 564 -14.56 -6.01 -11.79
N SER A 565 -15.21 -5.69 -12.91
CA SER A 565 -16.55 -5.08 -12.88
C SER A 565 -17.58 -6.01 -12.24
N THR A 566 -17.34 -7.32 -12.23
CA THR A 566 -18.24 -8.34 -11.66
C THR A 566 -18.11 -8.52 -10.14
N LEU A 567 -17.05 -7.95 -9.51
CA LEU A 567 -16.74 -8.20 -8.10
C LEU A 567 -17.87 -7.84 -7.13
N HIS A 568 -18.71 -6.85 -7.47
CA HIS A 568 -19.86 -6.46 -6.66
C HIS A 568 -21.00 -7.49 -6.61
N HIS A 569 -20.94 -8.51 -7.46
CA HIS A 569 -21.88 -9.63 -7.49
C HIS A 569 -21.22 -10.96 -7.11
N ASP A 570 -19.95 -10.95 -6.71
CA ASP A 570 -19.25 -12.18 -6.38
C ASP A 570 -19.72 -12.73 -5.02
N ALA A 571 -20.36 -13.91 -5.06
CA ALA A 571 -20.89 -14.57 -3.87
C ALA A 571 -19.82 -14.94 -2.83
N ARG A 572 -18.55 -15.02 -3.23
CA ARG A 572 -17.42 -15.26 -2.31
C ARG A 572 -17.07 -14.02 -1.48
N LEU A 573 -17.53 -12.85 -1.91
CA LEU A 573 -17.22 -11.55 -1.32
C LEU A 573 -18.52 -10.81 -0.91
N PRO A 574 -19.39 -11.40 -0.08
CA PRO A 574 -20.69 -10.85 0.23
C PRO A 574 -20.56 -9.48 0.92
N GLY A 575 -21.30 -8.49 0.40
CA GLY A 575 -21.29 -7.12 0.94
C GLY A 575 -19.89 -6.48 0.92
N ALA A 576 -19.01 -6.92 0.01
CA ALA A 576 -17.63 -6.45 -0.05
C ALA A 576 -17.38 -5.31 -1.04
N VAL A 577 -18.36 -5.00 -1.87
CA VAL A 577 -18.30 -3.83 -2.76
C VAL A 577 -19.69 -3.22 -2.78
N SER A 578 -19.77 -1.93 -2.45
CA SER A 578 -20.97 -1.12 -2.61
C SER A 578 -20.82 -0.16 -3.79
N ARG A 579 -21.81 0.69 -4.03
CA ARG A 579 -21.67 1.86 -4.92
C ARG A 579 -21.81 3.13 -4.09
N ASP A 580 -20.98 4.11 -4.39
CA ASP A 580 -21.07 5.43 -3.75
C ASP A 580 -22.16 6.31 -4.40
N ALA A 581 -22.29 7.55 -3.91
CA ALA A 581 -23.28 8.50 -4.41
C ALA A 581 -23.08 8.91 -5.88
N HIS A 582 -21.91 8.64 -6.46
CA HIS A 582 -21.60 8.90 -7.87
C HIS A 582 -21.71 7.63 -8.73
N GLY A 583 -22.08 6.50 -8.14
CA GLY A 583 -22.19 5.21 -8.80
C GLY A 583 -20.88 4.42 -8.87
N ALA A 584 -19.75 4.95 -8.37
CA ALA A 584 -18.47 4.26 -8.42
C ALA A 584 -18.45 3.06 -7.45
N PRO A 585 -17.89 1.90 -7.85
CA PRO A 585 -17.63 0.81 -6.93
C PRO A 585 -16.78 1.27 -5.74
N ALA A 586 -17.23 0.93 -4.54
CA ALA A 586 -16.62 1.32 -3.29
C ALA A 586 -16.30 0.09 -2.44
N VAL A 587 -15.01 -0.07 -2.10
CA VAL A 587 -14.57 -1.08 -1.13
C VAL A 587 -14.87 -0.55 0.28
N PRO A 588 -15.67 -1.24 1.11
CA PRO A 588 -16.07 -0.78 2.44
C PRO A 588 -14.91 -0.87 3.43
N ASP A 589 -15.20 -0.54 4.69
CA ASP A 589 -14.22 -0.54 5.77
C ASP A 589 -13.48 -1.89 5.88
N PRO A 590 -12.14 -1.88 6.03
CA PRO A 590 -11.37 -3.11 6.21
C PRO A 590 -11.47 -3.68 7.63
N TRP A 591 -12.13 -2.95 8.54
CA TRP A 591 -12.42 -3.36 9.91
C TRP A 591 -13.91 -3.50 10.14
N SER A 592 -14.27 -4.38 11.07
CA SER A 592 -15.52 -4.26 11.82
C SER A 592 -15.19 -4.13 13.30
N PHE A 593 -15.81 -3.14 13.96
CA PHE A 593 -15.75 -2.95 15.41
C PHE A 593 -17.05 -3.50 16.01
N ALA A 594 -16.93 -4.44 16.94
CA ALA A 594 -18.06 -5.08 17.64
C ALA A 594 -17.86 -5.02 19.15
#